data_AF-A0A478FTU8-F1
#
_entry.id   AF-A0A478FTU8-F1
#
_cell.length_a   1.000
_cell.length_b   1.000
_cell.length_c   1.000
_cell.angle_alpha   90.00
_cell.angle_beta   90.00
_cell.angle_gamma   90.00
#
_symmetry.space_group_name_H-M   'P 1'
#
loop_
_entity.id
_entity.type
_entity.pdbx_description
1 polymer ?
#
loop_
_entity_poly.entity_id
_entity_poly.type
_entity_poly.pdbx_seq_one_letter_code
_entity_poly.pdbx_strand_id
1 'polypeptide(L)'
;MDPTKLAAGAGAAVLIGGGGYGISALFDGGMPGYSPFKRNTSDANKYVDSYPDYFVDASTNSNDDWWDWVFKNRYPAEASSTLHGSKFRGVKSGAKGESSLKSKCSDVYAQDTNNVNTTATDEATKYFETDVWRYCTAVEKKPVLIQDAESKIKTGKKEDEDYGENDYGKAHKAKLVSAISENNKSFWHEQQRLFFKKGGERSGENAKGADDTPFKRLWKNQRGNLQDTCKGVYKTQKSNDNSDTNLKEDLFRFCSLKRSEN
;
A
#
# COMPACT_ATOMS: atom_id res chain seq x y z
N MET A 1 -28.77 -29.66 -39.75
CA MET A 1 -28.49 -28.23 -39.50
C MET A 1 -29.28 -27.85 -38.27
N ASP A 2 -28.59 -27.56 -37.18
CA ASP A 2 -29.14 -26.80 -36.06
C ASP A 2 -27.95 -26.30 -35.22
N PRO A 3 -27.69 -24.97 -35.14
CA PRO A 3 -26.59 -24.44 -34.36
C PRO A 3 -27.01 -24.35 -32.88
N THR A 4 -26.26 -25.06 -32.05
CA THR A 4 -26.41 -25.05 -30.60
C THR A 4 -26.18 -23.65 -30.05
N LYS A 5 -27.15 -23.17 -29.26
CA LYS A 5 -27.12 -21.91 -28.52
C LYS A 5 -25.91 -21.87 -27.59
N LEU A 6 -24.88 -21.11 -27.96
CA LEU A 6 -23.79 -20.76 -27.04
C LEU A 6 -24.26 -19.58 -26.20
N ALA A 7 -24.61 -19.86 -24.95
CA ALA A 7 -24.99 -18.85 -23.97
C ALA A 7 -23.77 -17.95 -23.68
N ALA A 8 -23.84 -16.72 -24.17
CA ALA A 8 -23.03 -15.60 -23.69
C ALA A 8 -23.46 -15.28 -22.25
N GLY A 9 -22.52 -15.28 -21.31
CA GLY A 9 -22.89 -15.03 -19.91
C GLY A 9 -21.75 -15.06 -18.89
N ALA A 10 -20.58 -14.52 -19.20
CA ALA A 10 -19.62 -14.07 -18.19
C ALA A 10 -18.74 -12.99 -18.82
N GLY A 11 -19.15 -11.73 -18.65
CA GLY A 11 -18.39 -10.58 -19.10
C GLY A 11 -17.12 -10.42 -18.27
N ALA A 12 -16.04 -11.07 -18.70
CA ALA A 12 -14.70 -10.68 -18.31
C ALA A 12 -14.34 -9.46 -19.17
N ALA A 13 -14.48 -8.26 -18.59
CA ALA A 13 -13.87 -7.07 -19.15
C ALA A 13 -12.34 -7.23 -19.08
N VAL A 14 -11.76 -7.76 -20.15
CA VAL A 14 -10.33 -7.68 -20.40
C VAL A 14 -10.05 -6.21 -20.68
N LEU A 15 -9.49 -5.50 -19.70
CA LEU A 15 -8.92 -4.17 -19.90
C LEU A 15 -7.70 -4.31 -20.82
N ILE A 16 -7.98 -4.31 -22.12
CA ILE A 16 -7.01 -4.12 -23.20
C ILE A 16 -6.62 -2.64 -23.16
N GLY A 17 -5.52 -2.34 -22.48
CA GLY A 17 -5.06 -0.96 -22.32
C GLY A 17 -3.68 -0.83 -21.67
N GLY A 18 -2.76 -1.75 -21.94
CA GLY A 18 -1.33 -1.58 -21.66
C GLY A 18 -0.97 -1.37 -20.18
N GLY A 19 -0.92 -2.44 -19.40
CA GLY A 19 -0.26 -2.51 -18.10
C GLY A 19 0.00 -3.99 -17.78
N GLY A 20 1.21 -4.33 -17.38
CA GLY A 20 1.77 -5.69 -17.25
C GLY A 20 0.79 -6.87 -17.17
N TYR A 21 0.94 -7.82 -18.09
CA TYR A 21 0.33 -9.14 -18.04
C TYR A 21 0.54 -9.76 -16.65
N GLY A 22 -0.50 -9.83 -15.81
CA GLY A 22 -0.51 -10.68 -14.62
C GLY A 22 -1.11 -10.11 -13.33
N ILE A 23 -1.33 -8.79 -13.20
CA ILE A 23 -1.76 -8.24 -11.88
C ILE A 23 -3.28 -8.33 -11.66
N SER A 24 -4.08 -8.37 -12.74
CA SER A 24 -5.55 -8.40 -12.66
C SER A 24 -6.11 -9.70 -12.06
N ALA A 25 -5.32 -10.78 -12.04
CA ALA A 25 -5.72 -12.09 -11.52
C ALA A 25 -5.29 -12.35 -10.07
N LEU A 26 -4.56 -11.42 -9.43
CA LEU A 26 -3.91 -11.65 -8.13
C LEU A 26 -4.76 -11.31 -6.90
N PHE A 27 -5.97 -10.80 -7.09
CA PHE A 27 -6.95 -10.62 -6.01
C PHE A 27 -8.11 -11.57 -6.27
N ASP A 28 -8.23 -12.64 -5.48
CA ASP A 28 -9.47 -13.40 -5.41
C ASP A 28 -10.60 -12.42 -5.05
N GLY A 29 -11.50 -12.16 -6.00
CA GLY A 29 -12.57 -11.16 -5.87
C GLY A 29 -12.23 -9.72 -6.31
N GLY A 30 -11.08 -9.48 -6.95
CA GLY A 30 -10.74 -8.26 -7.71
C GLY A 30 -10.96 -6.94 -6.96
N MET A 31 -9.98 -6.51 -6.15
CA MET A 31 -10.04 -5.20 -5.47
C MET A 31 -10.33 -4.09 -6.51
N PRO A 32 -11.43 -3.31 -6.36
CA PRO A 32 -11.77 -2.25 -7.28
C PRO A 32 -10.66 -1.21 -7.39
N GLY A 33 -10.61 -0.53 -8.55
CA GLY A 33 -9.79 0.67 -8.67
C GLY A 33 -10.23 1.71 -7.64
N TYR A 34 -9.27 2.51 -7.17
CA TYR A 34 -9.54 3.59 -6.23
C TYR A 34 -8.71 4.83 -6.58
N SER A 35 -9.20 5.97 -6.13
CA SER A 35 -8.48 7.24 -6.11
C SER A 35 -7.87 7.45 -4.73
N PRO A 36 -6.54 7.69 -4.63
CA PRO A 36 -5.90 7.93 -3.35
C PRO A 36 -6.37 9.24 -2.72
N PHE A 37 -6.27 9.31 -1.41
CA PHE A 37 -6.49 10.52 -0.64
C PHE A 37 -5.53 11.62 -1.13
N LYS A 38 -6.10 12.80 -1.38
CA LYS A 38 -5.31 13.97 -1.75
C LYS A 38 -4.94 14.72 -0.48
N ARG A 39 -3.65 14.75 -0.19
CA ARG A 39 -3.10 15.54 0.91
C ARG A 39 -3.52 17.00 0.78
N ASN A 40 -4.03 17.56 1.88
CA ASN A 40 -4.21 19.00 1.98
C ASN A 40 -2.92 19.63 2.53
N THR A 41 -2.24 20.46 1.73
CA THR A 41 -0.93 21.01 2.10
C THR A 41 -1.00 22.05 3.22
N SER A 42 -2.19 22.49 3.64
CA SER A 42 -2.38 23.46 4.72
C SER A 42 -2.24 22.87 6.13
N ASP A 43 -2.46 21.56 6.32
CA ASP A 43 -2.63 20.96 7.65
C ASP A 43 -1.65 19.80 7.90
N ALA A 44 -0.36 20.10 8.04
CA ALA A 44 0.72 19.11 8.15
C ALA A 44 0.68 18.18 9.37
N ASN A 45 -0.33 18.30 10.25
CA ASN A 45 -0.44 17.54 11.49
C ASN A 45 -1.44 16.37 11.44
N LYS A 46 -2.14 16.19 10.31
CA LYS A 46 -3.10 15.10 10.14
C LYS A 46 -2.37 13.77 10.04
N TYR A 47 -2.96 12.74 10.65
CA TYR A 47 -2.35 11.41 10.68
C TYR A 47 -2.14 10.85 9.25
N VAL A 48 -3.12 11.02 8.37
CA VAL A 48 -3.11 10.46 7.00
C VAL A 48 -2.16 11.15 6.05
N ASP A 49 -1.74 12.38 6.36
CA ASP A 49 -0.86 13.20 5.53
C ASP A 49 0.54 12.60 5.34
N SER A 50 0.95 11.70 6.23
CA SER A 50 2.20 10.95 6.13
C SER A 50 2.17 9.87 5.04
N TYR A 51 0.98 9.43 4.61
CA TYR A 51 0.80 8.23 3.77
C TYR A 51 -0.30 8.37 2.70
N PRO A 52 -0.42 9.52 2.00
CA PRO A 52 -1.64 9.85 1.23
C PRO A 52 -1.96 8.86 0.11
N ASP A 53 -0.95 8.21 -0.49
CA ASP A 53 -1.16 7.29 -1.62
C ASP A 53 -1.88 5.99 -1.25
N TYR A 54 -1.84 5.61 0.03
CA TYR A 54 -2.44 4.37 0.51
C TYR A 54 -3.85 4.57 1.03
N PHE A 55 -4.14 5.75 1.59
CA PHE A 55 -5.48 6.09 2.03
C PHE A 55 -6.39 6.27 0.82
N VAL A 56 -7.60 5.74 0.90
CA VAL A 56 -8.59 5.88 -0.18
C VAL A 56 -9.40 7.13 0.05
N ASP A 57 -9.59 7.95 -1.00
CA ASP A 57 -10.39 9.17 -0.88
C ASP A 57 -11.83 8.84 -0.44
N ALA A 58 -12.28 9.52 0.60
CA ALA A 58 -13.62 9.40 1.16
C ALA A 58 -14.51 10.60 0.81
N SER A 59 -13.97 11.63 0.15
CA SER A 59 -14.70 12.87 -0.16
C SER A 59 -15.63 12.75 -1.38
N THR A 60 -15.39 11.77 -2.25
CA THR A 60 -16.13 11.59 -3.50
C THR A 60 -16.77 10.20 -3.58
N ASN A 61 -17.77 10.05 -4.46
CA ASN A 61 -18.44 8.76 -4.69
C ASN A 61 -17.69 7.87 -5.69
N SER A 62 -16.58 8.32 -6.28
CA SER A 62 -15.82 7.52 -7.25
C SER A 62 -15.15 6.29 -6.64
N ASN A 63 -15.08 6.21 -5.31
CA ASN A 63 -14.50 5.10 -4.57
C ASN A 63 -15.57 4.22 -3.89
N ASP A 64 -16.86 4.44 -4.14
CA ASP A 64 -17.94 3.72 -3.42
C ASP A 64 -17.83 2.20 -3.59
N ASP A 65 -17.52 1.72 -4.80
CA ASP A 65 -17.30 0.29 -5.07
C ASP A 65 -16.15 -0.29 -4.24
N TRP A 66 -15.07 0.49 -4.04
CA TRP A 66 -13.95 0.08 -3.21
C TRP A 66 -14.36 0.00 -1.73
N TRP A 67 -15.11 0.98 -1.23
CA TRP A 67 -15.61 0.98 0.15
C TRP A 67 -16.53 -0.20 0.44
N ASP A 68 -17.45 -0.50 -0.49
CA ASP A 68 -18.35 -1.66 -0.39
C ASP A 68 -17.58 -2.97 -0.47
N TRP A 69 -16.53 -3.03 -1.30
CA TRP A 69 -15.63 -4.18 -1.36
C TRP A 69 -14.87 -4.36 -0.04
N VAL A 70 -14.32 -3.30 0.57
CA VAL A 70 -13.62 -3.41 1.86
C VAL A 70 -14.57 -3.87 2.96
N PHE A 71 -15.79 -3.32 3.00
CA PHE A 71 -16.79 -3.75 3.96
C PHE A 71 -17.08 -5.24 3.81
N LYS A 72 -17.30 -5.71 2.58
CA LYS A 72 -17.58 -7.12 2.31
C LYS A 72 -16.40 -8.06 2.64
N ASN A 73 -15.17 -7.67 2.32
CA ASN A 73 -14.02 -8.58 2.34
C ASN A 73 -13.11 -8.43 3.57
N ARG A 74 -13.13 -7.27 4.24
CA ARG A 74 -12.22 -6.99 5.37
C ARG A 74 -12.95 -6.70 6.68
N TYR A 75 -14.23 -6.31 6.64
CA TYR A 75 -15.06 -6.05 7.82
C TYR A 75 -16.00 -7.26 8.02
N PRO A 76 -15.59 -8.30 8.78
CA PRO A 76 -16.35 -9.55 8.81
C PRO A 76 -17.73 -9.31 9.42
N ALA A 77 -18.78 -9.86 8.81
CA ALA A 77 -20.15 -9.75 9.32
C ALA A 77 -20.33 -10.38 10.72
N GLU A 78 -19.50 -11.38 11.06
CA GLU A 78 -19.51 -12.11 12.33
C GLU A 78 -18.45 -11.61 13.32
N ALA A 79 -17.72 -10.54 12.99
CA ALA A 79 -16.72 -10.03 13.90
C ALA A 79 -17.41 -9.49 15.16
N SER A 80 -17.21 -10.19 16.27
CA SER A 80 -17.68 -9.73 17.57
C SER A 80 -17.15 -8.33 17.87
N SER A 81 -17.86 -7.58 18.72
CA SER A 81 -17.52 -6.20 19.11
C SER A 81 -16.10 -6.03 19.66
N THR A 82 -15.38 -7.11 19.97
CA THR A 82 -13.99 -7.12 20.45
C THR A 82 -12.94 -7.09 19.33
N LEU A 83 -13.30 -7.44 18.10
CA LEU A 83 -12.37 -7.43 16.95
C LEU A 83 -12.22 -6.05 16.30
N HIS A 84 -13.17 -5.15 16.56
CA HIS A 84 -13.16 -3.79 16.08
C HIS A 84 -12.89 -2.83 17.25
N GLY A 85 -11.93 -1.93 17.04
CA GLY A 85 -11.75 -0.76 17.86
C GLY A 85 -13.04 0.04 17.98
N SER A 86 -13.24 0.66 19.15
CA SER A 86 -14.47 1.36 19.52
C SER A 86 -15.04 2.29 18.43
N LYS A 87 -14.17 2.97 17.67
CA LYS A 87 -14.55 3.92 16.61
C LYS A 87 -15.10 3.29 15.33
N PHE A 88 -14.75 2.03 15.03
CA PHE A 88 -15.23 1.30 13.86
C PHE A 88 -16.35 0.30 14.20
N ARG A 89 -16.74 0.17 15.47
CA ARG A 89 -17.88 -0.67 15.87
C ARG A 89 -19.18 -0.16 15.27
N GLY A 90 -20.06 -1.10 14.92
CA GLY A 90 -21.40 -0.80 14.45
C GLY A 90 -21.46 -0.23 13.03
N VAL A 91 -20.39 -0.34 12.25
CA VAL A 91 -20.44 -0.05 10.81
C VAL A 91 -21.40 -1.01 10.12
N LYS A 92 -22.28 -0.48 9.27
CA LYS A 92 -23.39 -1.20 8.63
C LYS A 92 -23.25 -1.34 7.11
N SER A 93 -22.28 -0.66 6.51
CA SER A 93 -22.10 -0.57 5.06
C SER A 93 -20.68 -0.10 4.72
N GLY A 94 -20.31 -0.22 3.44
CA GLY A 94 -19.06 0.34 2.92
C GLY A 94 -19.17 1.83 2.65
N ALA A 95 -19.96 2.22 1.64
CA ALA A 95 -20.01 3.59 1.16
C ALA A 95 -21.15 4.45 1.71
N LYS A 96 -22.32 3.86 1.98
CA LYS A 96 -23.57 4.62 2.16
C LYS A 96 -23.99 4.79 3.61
N GLY A 97 -24.27 6.03 4.01
CA GLY A 97 -24.83 6.37 5.32
C GLY A 97 -23.78 6.77 6.36
N GLU A 98 -24.22 7.33 7.48
CA GLU A 98 -23.37 7.87 8.55
C GLU A 98 -22.61 6.78 9.33
N SER A 99 -23.12 5.55 9.30
CA SER A 99 -22.48 4.38 9.90
C SER A 99 -21.74 3.53 8.86
N SER A 100 -21.19 4.14 7.81
CA SER A 100 -20.43 3.46 6.76
C SER A 100 -18.92 3.52 7.02
N LEU A 101 -18.14 2.58 6.45
CA LEU A 101 -16.67 2.65 6.49
C LEU A 101 -16.15 3.96 5.90
N LYS A 102 -16.71 4.40 4.77
CA LYS A 102 -16.38 5.67 4.12
C LYS A 102 -16.52 6.84 5.08
N SER A 103 -17.64 6.92 5.82
CA SER A 103 -17.87 7.97 6.81
C SER A 103 -16.84 7.90 7.95
N LYS A 104 -16.59 6.72 8.52
CA LYS A 104 -15.62 6.54 9.61
C LYS A 104 -14.19 6.89 9.18
N CYS A 105 -13.80 6.49 7.98
CA CYS A 105 -12.49 6.85 7.44
C CYS A 105 -12.38 8.34 7.15
N SER A 106 -13.45 8.98 6.65
CA SER A 106 -13.50 10.44 6.53
C SER A 106 -13.27 11.13 7.88
N ASP A 107 -13.86 10.63 8.97
CA ASP A 107 -13.65 11.18 10.32
C ASP A 107 -12.19 11.04 10.76
N VAL A 108 -11.53 9.92 10.44
CA VAL A 108 -10.10 9.68 10.71
C VAL A 108 -9.22 10.68 9.96
N TYR A 109 -9.58 11.07 8.74
CA TYR A 109 -8.74 11.93 7.91
C TYR A 109 -8.64 13.36 8.47
N ALA A 110 -9.64 13.76 9.27
CA ALA A 110 -9.62 15.01 10.01
C ALA A 110 -8.81 14.95 11.33
N GLN A 111 -8.35 13.77 11.75
CA GLN A 111 -7.66 13.58 13.03
C GLN A 111 -6.17 13.86 12.96
N ASP A 112 -5.65 14.42 14.05
CA ASP A 112 -4.22 14.54 14.28
C ASP A 112 -3.64 13.19 14.72
N THR A 113 -2.32 13.01 14.54
CA THR A 113 -1.61 11.77 14.89
C THR A 113 -1.85 11.29 16.32
N ASN A 114 -1.98 12.21 17.28
CA ASN A 114 -2.21 11.86 18.70
C ASN A 114 -3.58 11.22 18.97
N ASN A 115 -4.54 11.36 18.04
CA ASN A 115 -5.86 10.74 18.13
C ASN A 115 -5.90 9.35 17.47
N VAL A 116 -4.77 8.88 16.94
CA VAL A 116 -4.59 7.53 16.43
C VAL A 116 -3.63 6.78 17.35
N ASN A 117 -4.14 5.73 17.95
CA ASN A 117 -3.39 4.88 18.85
C ASN A 117 -2.55 3.88 18.05
N THR A 118 -1.23 4.02 18.17
CA THR A 118 -0.22 3.15 17.55
C THR A 118 0.19 2.00 18.47
N THR A 119 -0.35 1.93 19.69
CA THR A 119 -0.10 0.86 20.65
C THR A 119 -1.21 -0.20 20.62
N ALA A 120 -0.96 -1.36 21.22
CA ALA A 120 -1.89 -2.48 21.22
C ALA A 120 -3.06 -2.35 22.23
N THR A 121 -3.14 -1.26 23.00
CA THR A 121 -4.15 -1.11 24.07
C THR A 121 -5.34 -0.31 23.57
N ASP A 122 -6.59 -0.75 23.77
CA ASP A 122 -7.77 0.05 23.38
C ASP A 122 -7.87 1.34 24.20
N GLU A 123 -7.82 2.46 23.50
CA GLU A 123 -8.21 3.76 24.05
C GLU A 123 -9.51 4.17 23.37
N ALA A 124 -10.63 4.08 24.10
CA ALA A 124 -11.97 4.35 23.55
C ALA A 124 -12.11 5.74 22.88
N THR A 125 -11.24 6.69 23.23
CA THR A 125 -11.21 8.04 22.68
C THR A 125 -10.47 8.14 21.35
N LYS A 126 -9.57 7.19 21.04
CA LYS A 126 -8.69 7.20 19.87
C LYS A 126 -9.10 6.15 18.84
N TYR A 127 -8.62 6.34 17.61
CA TYR A 127 -8.73 5.33 16.56
C TYR A 127 -7.58 4.34 16.69
N PHE A 128 -7.84 3.04 16.60
CA PHE A 128 -6.76 2.06 16.47
C PHE A 128 -6.10 2.16 15.11
N GLU A 129 -4.77 2.28 15.09
CA GLU A 129 -4.00 2.30 13.86
C GLU A 129 -4.27 1.05 13.00
N THR A 130 -4.37 -0.13 13.62
CA THR A 130 -4.63 -1.38 12.90
C THR A 130 -5.95 -1.36 12.13
N ASP A 131 -7.01 -0.78 12.70
CA ASP A 131 -8.31 -0.65 12.03
C ASP A 131 -8.27 0.41 10.94
N VAL A 132 -7.61 1.53 11.20
CA VAL A 132 -7.42 2.60 10.20
C VAL A 132 -6.72 2.06 8.96
N TRP A 133 -5.64 1.30 9.12
CA TRP A 133 -4.95 0.68 7.99
C TRP A 133 -5.83 -0.37 7.30
N ARG A 134 -6.46 -1.25 8.07
CA ARG A 134 -7.30 -2.33 7.54
C ARG A 134 -8.45 -1.82 6.68
N TYR A 135 -9.13 -0.76 7.14
CA TYR A 135 -10.38 -0.30 6.55
C TYR A 135 -10.23 0.93 5.65
N CYS A 136 -9.29 1.81 5.93
CA CYS A 136 -9.18 3.08 5.21
C CYS A 136 -8.08 3.10 4.14
N THR A 137 -7.25 2.05 4.06
CA THR A 137 -6.15 2.01 3.10
C THR A 137 -6.27 0.86 2.11
N ALA A 138 -5.70 1.06 0.92
CA ALA A 138 -5.62 0.04 -0.12
C ALA A 138 -4.85 -1.21 0.33
N VAL A 139 -3.92 -1.04 1.28
CA VAL A 139 -3.16 -2.13 1.89
C VAL A 139 -3.87 -2.57 3.18
N GLU A 140 -3.94 -3.87 3.47
CA GLU A 140 -4.73 -4.35 4.62
C GLU A 140 -4.08 -4.04 5.97
N LYS A 141 -2.76 -3.82 6.00
CA LYS A 141 -1.98 -3.63 7.21
C LYS A 141 -0.92 -2.58 6.98
N LYS A 142 -0.55 -1.86 8.05
CA LYS A 142 0.64 -1.01 8.05
C LYS A 142 1.87 -1.89 7.76
N PRO A 143 2.67 -1.57 6.74
CA PRO A 143 3.86 -2.34 6.42
C PRO A 143 4.88 -2.31 7.55
N VAL A 144 5.47 -3.47 7.81
CA VAL A 144 6.61 -3.68 8.68
C VAL A 144 7.87 -3.12 8.01
N LEU A 145 8.64 -2.33 8.75
CA LEU A 145 9.89 -1.75 8.25
C LEU A 145 11.04 -2.75 8.43
N ILE A 146 12.14 -2.55 7.70
CA ILE A 146 13.31 -3.44 7.77
C ILE A 146 13.81 -3.63 9.22
N GLN A 147 13.81 -2.56 10.03
CA GLN A 147 14.28 -2.62 11.43
C GLN A 147 13.43 -3.51 12.35
N ASP A 148 12.19 -3.78 11.96
CA ASP A 148 11.17 -4.48 12.77
C ASP A 148 10.85 -5.87 12.19
N ALA A 149 11.40 -6.20 11.01
CA ALA A 149 11.17 -7.48 10.36
C ALA A 149 12.16 -8.53 10.82
N GLU A 150 11.64 -9.71 11.16
CA GLU A 150 12.43 -10.89 11.48
C GLU A 150 12.84 -11.64 10.19
N SER A 151 14.09 -12.09 10.15
CA SER A 151 14.66 -12.86 9.05
C SER A 151 14.13 -14.28 9.08
N LYS A 152 13.51 -14.70 7.96
CA LYS A 152 13.02 -16.07 7.77
C LYS A 152 14.14 -17.12 7.73
N ILE A 153 15.36 -16.70 7.39
CA ILE A 153 16.49 -17.61 7.14
C ILE A 153 17.20 -17.96 8.44
N LYS A 154 17.15 -17.08 9.44
CA LYS A 154 17.87 -17.21 10.70
C LYS A 154 16.94 -16.79 11.84
N THR A 155 16.36 -17.77 12.52
CA THR A 155 15.46 -17.56 13.65
C THR A 155 16.08 -16.58 14.65
N GLY A 156 15.36 -15.51 14.99
CA GLY A 156 15.81 -14.50 15.94
C GLY A 156 16.73 -13.40 15.39
N LYS A 157 17.01 -13.34 14.09
CA LYS A 157 17.73 -12.21 13.47
C LYS A 157 16.79 -11.23 12.80
N LYS A 158 17.15 -9.96 12.80
CA LYS A 158 16.42 -8.92 12.05
C LYS A 158 16.88 -8.85 10.59
N GLU A 159 16.01 -8.41 9.68
CA GLU A 159 16.36 -8.20 8.26
C GLU A 159 17.53 -7.22 8.11
N ASP A 160 17.64 -6.21 8.97
CA ASP A 160 18.75 -5.26 8.91
C ASP A 160 20.12 -5.87 9.20
N GLU A 161 20.20 -7.08 9.77
CA GLU A 161 21.45 -7.81 9.92
C GLU A 161 21.92 -8.51 8.63
N ASP A 162 21.05 -8.60 7.61
CA ASP A 162 21.39 -9.18 6.31
C ASP A 162 22.03 -8.15 5.34
N TYR A 163 22.26 -6.91 5.81
CA TYR A 163 22.85 -5.80 5.05
C TYR A 163 24.15 -5.29 5.69
N GLY A 164 25.10 -4.86 4.86
CA GLY A 164 26.32 -4.20 5.31
C GLY A 164 26.06 -2.79 5.88
N GLU A 165 26.97 -2.28 6.71
CA GLU A 165 26.80 -0.97 7.40
C GLU A 165 26.55 0.21 6.45
N ASN A 166 27.13 0.17 5.25
CA ASN A 166 27.00 1.22 4.24
C ASN A 166 25.91 0.95 3.21
N ASP A 167 25.16 -0.14 3.36
CA ASP A 167 24.07 -0.49 2.45
C ASP A 167 22.84 0.36 2.74
N TYR A 168 22.04 0.63 1.71
CA TYR A 168 20.77 1.35 1.85
C TYR A 168 19.83 0.73 2.87
N GLY A 169 19.70 -0.60 2.85
CA GLY A 169 18.82 -1.36 3.73
C GLY A 169 19.16 -1.14 5.20
N LYS A 170 20.45 -1.17 5.57
CA LYS A 170 20.90 -0.93 6.94
C LYS A 170 20.67 0.51 7.37
N ALA A 171 21.12 1.45 6.55
CA ALA A 171 21.19 2.84 6.94
C ALA A 171 19.82 3.55 6.91
N HIS A 172 18.84 3.00 6.20
CA HIS A 172 17.46 3.52 6.16
C HIS A 172 16.44 2.49 6.67
N LYS A 173 16.86 1.56 7.53
CA LYS A 173 16.03 0.47 8.05
C LYS A 173 14.72 0.91 8.73
N ALA A 174 14.71 2.14 9.28
CA ALA A 174 13.57 2.77 9.93
C ALA A 174 12.58 3.45 8.96
N LYS A 175 12.82 3.37 7.66
CA LYS A 175 12.05 4.08 6.63
C LYS A 175 11.66 3.18 5.46
N LEU A 176 12.53 2.22 5.14
CA LEU A 176 12.30 1.25 4.06
C LEU A 176 11.44 0.10 4.54
N VAL A 177 10.50 -0.31 3.69
CA VAL A 177 9.60 -1.43 3.98
C VAL A 177 10.36 -2.74 3.81
N SER A 178 10.16 -3.66 4.76
CA SER A 178 10.77 -4.98 4.72
C SER A 178 10.40 -5.74 3.45
N ALA A 179 11.41 -6.27 2.75
CA ALA A 179 11.20 -7.08 1.55
C ALA A 179 11.04 -8.58 1.86
N ILE A 180 11.15 -8.99 3.12
CA ILE A 180 11.05 -10.40 3.52
C ILE A 180 9.85 -10.71 4.42
N SER A 181 9.26 -9.71 5.07
CA SER A 181 8.11 -9.90 5.95
C SER A 181 6.86 -10.31 5.18
N GLU A 182 6.25 -11.46 5.55
CA GLU A 182 4.96 -11.90 4.98
C GLU A 182 3.82 -10.92 5.27
N ASN A 183 3.93 -10.17 6.38
CA ASN A 183 2.94 -9.15 6.73
C ASN A 183 2.89 -7.99 5.71
N ASN A 184 3.90 -7.88 4.84
CA ASN A 184 3.97 -6.85 3.81
C ASN A 184 3.41 -7.30 2.46
N LYS A 185 2.87 -8.52 2.34
CA LYS A 185 2.37 -9.05 1.06
C LYS A 185 1.37 -8.12 0.37
N SER A 186 0.37 -7.61 1.11
CA SER A 186 -0.61 -6.68 0.54
C SER A 186 0.01 -5.37 0.06
N PHE A 187 1.02 -4.88 0.78
CA PHE A 187 1.76 -3.68 0.38
C PHE A 187 2.55 -3.91 -0.89
N TRP A 188 3.32 -4.99 -0.98
CA TRP A 188 4.13 -5.27 -2.16
C TRP A 188 3.27 -5.54 -3.40
N HIS A 189 2.13 -6.21 -3.24
CA HIS A 189 1.16 -6.37 -4.33
C HIS A 189 0.62 -5.02 -4.80
N GLU A 190 0.23 -4.15 -3.87
CA GLU A 190 -0.33 -2.84 -4.22
C GLU A 190 0.72 -1.91 -4.82
N GLN A 191 1.92 -1.86 -4.26
CA GLN A 191 3.04 -1.13 -4.84
C GLN A 191 3.41 -1.65 -6.22
N GLN A 192 3.37 -2.96 -6.44
CA GLN A 192 3.61 -3.55 -7.75
C GLN A 192 2.57 -3.07 -8.78
N ARG A 193 1.29 -3.05 -8.38
CA ARG A 193 0.18 -2.57 -9.19
C ARG A 193 0.33 -1.08 -9.51
N LEU A 194 0.63 -0.25 -8.51
CA LEU A 194 0.82 1.20 -8.68
C LEU A 194 2.06 1.51 -9.53
N PHE A 195 3.14 0.76 -9.36
CA PHE A 195 4.37 0.91 -10.14
C PHE A 195 4.12 0.66 -11.62
N PHE A 196 3.36 -0.38 -11.98
CA PHE A 196 3.06 -0.69 -13.37
C PHE A 196 1.81 0.04 -13.92
N LYS A 197 1.11 0.82 -13.09
CA LYS A 197 0.02 1.69 -13.55
C LYS A 197 0.63 2.89 -14.29
N LYS A 198 0.08 3.22 -15.46
CA LYS A 198 0.46 4.44 -16.18
C LYS A 198 -0.03 5.67 -15.42
N GLY A 199 0.84 6.67 -15.30
CA GLY A 199 0.57 7.89 -14.55
C GLY A 199 0.43 7.71 -13.03
N GLY A 200 0.47 8.83 -12.32
CA GLY A 200 0.44 8.89 -10.85
C GLY A 200 1.83 8.82 -10.21
N GLU A 201 1.91 9.26 -8.96
CA GLU A 201 3.18 9.51 -8.24
C GLU A 201 4.02 8.25 -7.98
N ARG A 202 3.38 7.08 -7.92
CA ARG A 202 4.03 5.78 -7.69
C ARG A 202 4.34 5.02 -8.97
N SER A 203 4.01 5.58 -10.14
CA SER A 203 4.29 4.94 -11.43
C SER A 203 5.78 4.87 -11.69
N GLY A 204 6.25 3.71 -12.17
CA GLY A 204 7.61 3.51 -12.66
C GLY A 204 7.94 4.35 -13.89
N GLU A 205 6.94 4.90 -14.56
CA GLU A 205 7.11 5.91 -15.63
C GLU A 205 7.90 7.12 -15.15
N ASN A 206 7.78 7.45 -13.86
CA ASN A 206 8.46 8.58 -13.24
C ASN A 206 9.83 8.22 -12.64
N ALA A 207 10.31 6.98 -12.82
CA ALA A 207 11.61 6.55 -12.30
C ALA A 207 12.75 7.40 -12.88
N LYS A 208 13.68 7.79 -12.02
CA LYS A 208 14.79 8.71 -12.32
C LYS A 208 16.06 7.96 -12.74
N GLY A 209 17.07 8.73 -13.15
CA GLY A 209 18.39 8.22 -13.55
C GLY A 209 18.46 7.70 -15.00
N ALA A 210 19.51 6.95 -15.30
CA ALA A 210 19.74 6.34 -16.61
C ALA A 210 18.90 5.07 -16.82
N ASP A 211 18.81 4.57 -18.05
CA ASP A 211 17.92 3.47 -18.41
C ASP A 211 18.30 2.11 -17.82
N ASP A 212 19.54 2.00 -17.35
CA ASP A 212 20.11 0.84 -16.68
C ASP A 212 19.88 0.82 -15.16
N THR A 213 19.30 1.90 -14.59
CA THR A 213 18.96 1.90 -13.17
C THR A 213 17.91 0.83 -12.86
N PRO A 214 17.92 0.22 -11.66
CA PRO A 214 17.05 -0.91 -11.34
C PRO A 214 15.56 -0.64 -11.60
N PHE A 215 15.06 0.54 -11.20
CA PHE A 215 13.64 0.89 -11.35
C PHE A 215 13.27 1.26 -12.79
N LYS A 216 14.09 2.04 -13.51
CA LYS A 216 13.83 2.32 -14.93
C LYS A 216 13.84 1.04 -15.76
N ARG A 217 14.80 0.15 -15.52
CA ARG A 217 14.88 -1.15 -16.19
C ARG A 217 13.63 -2.00 -15.89
N LEU A 218 13.19 -2.06 -14.63
CA LEU A 218 11.97 -2.77 -14.25
C LEU A 218 10.74 -2.22 -15.00
N TRP A 219 10.59 -0.89 -15.06
CA TRP A 219 9.51 -0.23 -15.78
C TRP A 219 9.59 -0.49 -17.29
N LYS A 220 10.73 -0.26 -17.95
CA LYS A 220 10.87 -0.45 -19.40
C LYS A 220 10.58 -1.88 -19.84
N ASN A 221 11.05 -2.85 -19.05
CA ASN A 221 10.84 -4.26 -19.37
C ASN A 221 9.39 -4.69 -19.12
N GLN A 222 8.60 -3.92 -18.37
CA GLN A 222 7.23 -4.25 -17.97
C GLN A 222 7.11 -5.67 -17.39
N ARG A 223 8.20 -6.15 -16.77
CA ARG A 223 8.39 -7.52 -16.30
C ARG A 223 9.31 -7.53 -15.10
N GLY A 224 8.99 -8.36 -14.12
CA GLY A 224 9.76 -8.53 -12.89
C GLY A 224 8.94 -8.21 -11.65
N ASN A 225 9.63 -8.18 -10.52
CA ASN A 225 9.05 -7.98 -9.21
C ASN A 225 9.69 -6.75 -8.53
N LEU A 226 8.86 -5.80 -8.09
CA LEU A 226 9.30 -4.56 -7.45
C LEU A 226 9.88 -4.83 -6.07
N GLN A 227 9.31 -5.75 -5.29
CA GLN A 227 9.83 -6.16 -3.99
C GLN A 227 11.25 -6.74 -4.12
N ASP A 228 11.50 -7.59 -5.11
CA ASP A 228 12.83 -8.12 -5.40
C ASP A 228 13.80 -7.03 -5.87
N THR A 229 13.31 -6.08 -6.67
CA THR A 229 14.09 -4.92 -7.12
C THR A 229 14.52 -4.06 -5.93
N CYS A 230 13.58 -3.73 -5.03
CA CYS A 230 13.86 -3.03 -3.78
C CYS A 230 14.88 -3.80 -2.93
N LYS A 231 14.68 -5.12 -2.75
CA LYS A 231 15.60 -5.98 -2.00
C LYS A 231 17.01 -6.00 -2.59
N GLY A 232 17.13 -5.96 -3.92
CA GLY A 232 18.41 -5.82 -4.61
C GLY A 232 19.08 -4.48 -4.30
N VAL A 233 18.34 -3.38 -4.40
CA VAL A 233 18.84 -2.02 -4.10
C VAL A 233 19.20 -1.86 -2.62
N TYR A 234 18.51 -2.53 -1.71
CA TYR A 234 18.82 -2.51 -0.28
C TYR A 234 20.24 -3.00 0.03
N LYS A 235 20.84 -3.82 -0.84
CA LYS A 235 22.22 -4.36 -0.71
C LYS A 235 23.27 -3.52 -1.44
N THR A 236 22.85 -2.43 -2.09
CA THR A 236 23.79 -1.54 -2.77
C THR A 236 24.40 -0.61 -1.74
N GLN A 237 25.72 -0.44 -1.82
CA GLN A 237 26.44 0.54 -1.01
C GLN A 237 26.11 1.96 -1.48
N LYS A 238 25.98 2.87 -0.53
CA LYS A 238 25.80 4.29 -0.81
C LYS A 238 27.05 4.86 -1.48
N SER A 239 26.86 5.69 -2.50
CA SER A 239 27.91 6.57 -3.06
C SER A 239 27.54 8.04 -2.85
N ASN A 240 28.48 8.97 -3.03
CA ASN A 240 28.19 10.40 -3.00
C ASN A 240 27.93 11.01 -4.40
N ASP A 241 27.80 10.16 -5.43
CA ASP A 241 27.64 10.61 -6.82
C ASP A 241 26.18 10.93 -7.19
N ASN A 242 25.97 11.71 -8.25
CA ASN A 242 24.63 12.08 -8.73
C ASN A 242 23.74 10.87 -9.13
N SER A 243 24.35 9.75 -9.52
CA SER A 243 23.62 8.49 -9.79
C SER A 243 23.00 7.92 -8.50
N ASP A 244 23.67 8.10 -7.36
CA ASP A 244 23.19 7.69 -6.05
C ASP A 244 21.96 8.50 -5.63
N THR A 245 21.96 9.81 -5.87
CA THR A 245 20.81 10.68 -5.57
C THR A 245 19.53 10.22 -6.28
N ASN A 246 19.59 9.96 -7.59
CA ASN A 246 18.41 9.48 -8.34
C ASN A 246 17.94 8.11 -7.85
N LEU A 247 18.87 7.19 -7.59
CA LEU A 247 18.56 5.86 -7.08
C LEU A 247 17.89 5.95 -5.70
N LYS A 248 18.40 6.81 -4.82
CA LYS A 248 17.85 7.06 -3.49
C LYS A 248 16.44 7.63 -3.55
N GLU A 249 16.20 8.60 -4.41
CA GLU A 249 14.85 9.17 -4.58
C GLU A 249 13.85 8.12 -5.06
N ASP A 250 14.22 7.31 -6.06
CA ASP A 250 13.37 6.20 -6.53
C ASP A 250 13.18 5.13 -5.46
N LEU A 251 14.23 4.81 -4.70
CA LEU A 251 14.18 3.87 -3.59
C LEU A 251 13.13 4.29 -2.56
N PHE A 252 13.15 5.56 -2.12
CA PHE A 252 12.13 6.05 -1.19
C PHE A 252 10.76 6.12 -1.86
N ARG A 253 10.67 6.54 -3.12
CA ARG A 253 9.40 6.59 -3.85
C ARG A 253 8.74 5.23 -3.99
N PHE A 254 9.48 4.14 -4.21
CA PHE A 254 8.88 2.85 -4.52
C PHE A 254 8.94 1.83 -3.37
N CYS A 255 9.92 1.96 -2.48
CA CYS A 255 10.21 0.98 -1.43
C CYS A 255 9.98 1.51 0.00
N SER A 256 9.46 2.73 0.15
CA SER A 256 9.07 3.30 1.45
C SER A 256 7.59 3.66 1.50
N LEU A 257 7.09 3.87 2.72
CA LEU A 257 5.74 4.39 2.96
C LEU A 257 5.60 5.88 2.60
N LYS A 258 6.55 6.73 2.98
CA LYS A 258 6.41 8.19 2.91
C LYS A 258 6.80 8.82 1.56
N ARG A 259 7.35 8.05 0.62
CA ARG A 259 8.00 8.51 -0.65
C ARG A 259 9.26 9.34 -0.48
N SER A 260 9.47 9.95 0.67
CA SER A 260 10.64 10.74 1.00
C SER A 260 11.45 10.09 2.11
N GLU A 261 12.70 10.52 2.20
CA GLU A 261 13.53 10.22 3.35
C GLU A 261 13.05 10.94 4.62
N ASN A 262 12.45 12.13 4.49
CA ASN A 262 11.98 12.92 5.64
C ASN A 262 10.61 12.44 6.13
#